data_AF-A0A3N5ANT4-F1
#
_entry.id   AF-A0A3N5ANT4-F1
#
_cell.length_a   1.000
_cell.length_b   1.000
_cell.length_c   1.000
_cell.angle_alpha   90.00
_cell.angle_beta   90.00
_cell.angle_gamma   90.00
#
_symmetry.space_group_name_H-M   'P 1'
#
loop_
_entity.id
_entity.type
_entity.pdbx_description
1 polymer ?
#
loop_
_entity_poly.entity_id
_entity_poly.type
_entity_poly.pdbx_seq_one_letter_code
_entity_poly.pdbx_strand_id
1 'polypeptide(L)'
;MFKGERTTKKVIWTILFLTVITALSSGTFATARVSLSELERVPAAISGVRGERAAFGQAEFPPQEAVVTEVRHLEAALPFLSDQEIPVYVVRERCFLPGFGWLAGCTLPGQKAVYLFASPQYRSYTYRVKNGVARPERYAPYLAAYTVAHEFGHILRYELVSEKALQQYLSLRGVTQTKEDEWTSNAEEIFAEDFRWLFGSEKAHQVPYLCSARPPGEREKELLLKLLSGAESL
;
A
#
# COMPACT_ATOMS: atom_id res chain seq x y z
N MET A 1 -33.88 -59.70 9.29
CA MET A 1 -34.26 -58.76 8.20
C MET A 1 -33.84 -57.35 8.63
N PHE A 2 -32.66 -56.90 8.18
CA PHE A 2 -32.01 -55.66 8.63
C PHE A 2 -32.75 -54.43 8.10
N LYS A 3 -33.49 -53.74 8.97
CA LYS A 3 -34.20 -52.48 8.66
C LYS A 3 -33.61 -51.27 9.39
N GLY A 4 -32.35 -51.35 9.83
CA GLY A 4 -31.65 -50.29 10.59
C GLY A 4 -30.48 -49.60 9.88
N GLU A 5 -29.97 -50.13 8.77
CA GLU A 5 -28.72 -49.61 8.15
C GLU A 5 -28.91 -48.46 7.15
N ARG A 6 -30.12 -48.24 6.62
CA ARG A 6 -30.36 -47.21 5.60
C ARG A 6 -30.42 -45.80 6.16
N THR A 7 -30.86 -45.63 7.41
CA THR A 7 -31.04 -44.33 8.06
C THR A 7 -29.70 -43.75 8.51
N THR A 8 -28.83 -44.58 9.09
CA THR A 8 -27.47 -44.18 9.53
C THR A 8 -26.60 -43.75 8.36
N LYS A 9 -26.63 -44.46 7.22
CA LYS A 9 -25.87 -44.06 6.02
C LYS A 9 -26.33 -42.70 5.48
N LYS A 10 -27.63 -42.40 5.46
CA LYS A 10 -28.14 -41.09 5.02
C LYS A 10 -27.72 -39.97 5.96
N VAL A 11 -27.78 -40.18 7.27
CA VAL A 11 -27.37 -39.18 8.27
C VAL A 11 -25.87 -38.89 8.17
N ILE A 12 -25.03 -39.92 7.98
CA ILE A 12 -23.58 -39.75 7.80
C ILE A 12 -23.28 -38.95 6.53
N TRP A 13 -23.95 -39.23 5.42
CA TRP A 13 -23.78 -38.47 4.17
C TRP A 13 -24.25 -37.02 4.29
N THR A 14 -25.36 -36.76 4.99
CA THR A 14 -25.83 -35.40 5.24
C THR A 14 -24.87 -34.62 6.13
N ILE A 15 -24.31 -35.24 7.16
CA ILE A 15 -23.29 -34.61 8.02
C ILE A 15 -22.04 -34.31 7.19
N LEU A 16 -21.51 -35.28 6.44
CA LEU A 16 -20.31 -35.09 5.60
C LEU A 16 -20.49 -33.98 4.55
N PHE A 17 -21.67 -33.92 3.93
CA PHE A 17 -22.00 -32.87 2.97
C PHE A 17 -22.13 -31.50 3.64
N LEU A 18 -22.69 -31.43 4.86
CA LEU A 18 -22.70 -30.20 5.66
C LEU A 18 -21.30 -29.78 6.10
N THR A 19 -20.40 -30.71 6.45
CA THR A 19 -19.01 -30.38 6.80
C THR A 19 -18.20 -29.92 5.59
N VAL A 20 -18.44 -30.50 4.41
CA VAL A 20 -17.80 -30.06 3.17
C VAL A 20 -18.36 -28.70 2.73
N ILE A 21 -19.67 -28.47 2.86
CA ILE A 21 -20.24 -27.13 2.61
C ILE A 21 -19.72 -26.14 3.63
N THR A 22 -19.67 -26.46 4.93
CA THR A 22 -19.10 -25.51 5.91
C THR A 22 -17.61 -25.31 5.68
N ALA A 23 -16.82 -26.30 5.25
CA ALA A 23 -15.41 -26.13 4.90
C ALA A 23 -15.20 -25.32 3.60
N LEU A 24 -16.11 -25.45 2.64
CA LEU A 24 -16.10 -24.64 1.40
C LEU A 24 -16.70 -23.24 1.61
N SER A 25 -17.57 -23.06 2.60
CA SER A 25 -18.19 -21.77 2.98
C SER A 25 -17.40 -21.03 4.06
N SER A 26 -16.59 -21.73 4.87
CA SER A 26 -15.59 -21.16 5.78
C SER A 26 -14.27 -20.86 5.07
N GLY A 27 -14.21 -21.16 3.77
CA GLY A 27 -13.41 -20.42 2.79
C GLY A 27 -13.85 -18.95 2.62
N THR A 28 -14.59 -18.37 3.57
CA THR A 28 -14.30 -17.00 3.99
C THR A 28 -12.84 -16.96 4.42
N PHE A 29 -11.96 -16.81 3.42
CA PHE A 29 -10.69 -16.17 3.63
C PHE A 29 -10.99 -14.97 4.52
N ALA A 30 -10.49 -15.00 5.75
CA ALA A 30 -10.28 -13.80 6.53
C ALA A 30 -9.30 -12.97 5.70
N THR A 31 -9.89 -12.30 4.72
CA THR A 31 -9.25 -11.47 3.73
C THR A 31 -9.08 -10.17 4.45
N ALA A 32 -7.83 -9.72 4.54
CA ALA A 32 -7.40 -8.35 4.82
C ALA A 32 -8.55 -7.41 5.23
N ARG A 33 -8.49 -6.87 6.46
CA ARG A 33 -9.38 -5.81 6.96
C ARG A 33 -9.14 -4.48 6.21
N VAL A 34 -9.02 -4.51 4.89
CA VAL A 34 -9.05 -3.33 4.03
C VAL A 34 -10.49 -2.82 4.09
N SER A 35 -10.74 -1.92 5.03
CA SER A 35 -11.92 -1.09 4.99
C SER A 35 -11.74 -0.10 3.84
N LEU A 36 -12.10 -0.51 2.63
CA LEU A 36 -12.29 0.40 1.51
C LEU A 36 -13.54 1.22 1.78
N SER A 37 -13.40 2.22 2.61
CA SER A 37 -14.45 3.21 2.83
C SER A 37 -14.21 4.39 1.91
N GLU A 38 -15.27 4.83 1.24
CA GLU A 38 -15.22 6.05 0.46
C GLU A 38 -15.40 7.26 1.37
N LEU A 39 -14.56 8.27 1.19
CA LEU A 39 -14.68 9.56 1.84
C LEU A 39 -14.89 10.64 0.79
N GLU A 40 -15.74 11.61 1.10
CA GLU A 40 -15.87 12.81 0.25
C GLU A 40 -14.58 13.65 0.29
N ARG A 41 -13.90 13.70 1.44
CA ARG A 41 -12.68 14.47 1.69
C ARG A 41 -11.83 13.85 2.79
N VAL A 42 -10.56 14.22 2.86
CA VAL A 42 -9.69 13.88 4.01
C VAL A 42 -10.24 14.52 5.28
N PRO A 43 -10.22 13.82 6.43
CA PRO A 43 -10.72 14.37 7.69
C PRO A 43 -9.85 15.50 8.26
N ALA A 44 -8.64 15.71 7.75
CA ALA A 44 -7.67 16.69 8.22
C ALA A 44 -7.23 17.62 7.09
N ALA A 45 -6.95 18.88 7.44
CA ALA A 45 -6.30 19.81 6.54
C ALA A 45 -4.81 19.44 6.40
N ILE A 46 -4.34 19.28 5.18
CA ILE A 46 -2.94 19.03 4.88
C ILE A 46 -2.30 20.37 4.50
N SER A 47 -1.26 20.78 5.22
CA SER A 47 -0.61 22.08 5.01
C SER A 47 -0.15 22.23 3.55
N GLY A 48 -0.49 23.35 2.92
CA GLY A 48 -0.13 23.64 1.53
C GLY A 48 -0.96 22.90 0.46
N VAL A 49 -1.76 21.90 0.83
CA VAL A 49 -2.61 21.16 -0.12
C VAL A 49 -3.93 21.91 -0.35
N ARG A 50 -4.35 21.95 -1.61
CA ARG A 50 -5.63 22.51 -2.05
C ARG A 50 -6.53 21.36 -2.52
N GLY A 51 -7.69 21.22 -1.89
CA GLY A 51 -8.73 20.30 -2.33
C GLY A 51 -9.54 20.89 -3.50
N GLU A 52 -9.81 20.08 -4.53
CA GLU A 52 -10.72 20.42 -5.62
C GLU A 52 -11.90 19.44 -5.67
N ARG A 53 -13.12 20.00 -5.72
CA ARG A 53 -14.40 19.28 -5.66
C ARG A 53 -15.09 19.09 -7.02
N ALA A 54 -14.42 19.38 -8.13
CA ALA A 54 -15.08 19.28 -9.43
C ALA A 54 -15.53 17.84 -9.71
N ALA A 55 -16.58 17.68 -10.52
CA ALA A 55 -17.12 16.35 -10.84
C ALA A 55 -16.13 15.60 -11.74
N PHE A 56 -15.54 14.52 -11.24
CA PHE A 56 -14.57 13.71 -11.96
C PHE A 56 -15.17 12.37 -12.39
N GLY A 57 -14.65 11.82 -13.49
CA GLY A 57 -15.10 10.54 -14.02
C GLY A 57 -14.56 9.35 -13.23
N GLN A 58 -15.26 8.21 -13.30
CA GLN A 58 -14.85 6.95 -12.65
C GLN A 58 -13.40 6.53 -12.97
N ALA A 59 -12.86 6.94 -14.11
CA ALA A 59 -11.50 6.64 -14.54
C ALA A 59 -10.39 7.34 -13.74
N GLU A 60 -10.73 8.28 -12.86
CA GLU A 60 -9.76 8.97 -11.99
C GLU A 60 -9.76 8.44 -10.56
N PHE A 61 -10.57 7.43 -10.27
CA PHE A 61 -10.49 6.74 -8.99
C PHE A 61 -9.43 5.63 -9.04
N PRO A 62 -8.72 5.39 -7.93
CA PRO A 62 -7.85 4.22 -7.82
C PRO A 62 -8.68 2.95 -8.05
N PRO A 63 -8.26 2.02 -8.93
CA PRO A 63 -8.97 0.77 -9.12
C PRO A 63 -8.98 -0.05 -7.83
N GLN A 64 -10.15 -0.25 -7.23
CA GLN A 64 -10.27 -0.92 -5.92
C GLN A 64 -9.65 -2.32 -5.90
N GLU A 65 -9.79 -3.09 -7.00
CA GLU A 65 -9.16 -4.40 -7.13
C GLU A 65 -7.62 -4.33 -7.01
N ALA A 66 -6.99 -3.30 -7.60
CA ALA A 66 -5.55 -3.12 -7.50
C ALA A 66 -5.12 -2.77 -6.07
N VAL A 67 -5.91 -1.94 -5.38
CA VAL A 67 -5.69 -1.60 -3.96
C VAL A 67 -5.77 -2.84 -3.08
N VAL A 68 -6.85 -3.63 -3.18
CA VAL A 68 -7.02 -4.86 -2.38
C VAL A 68 -5.91 -5.87 -2.68
N THR A 69 -5.54 -6.02 -3.96
CA THR A 69 -4.48 -6.94 -4.37
C THR A 69 -3.14 -6.54 -3.75
N GLU A 70 -2.82 -5.24 -3.75
CA GLU A 70 -1.57 -4.75 -3.17
C GLU A 70 -1.52 -4.94 -1.66
N VAL A 71 -2.60 -4.61 -0.94
CA VAL A 71 -2.62 -4.81 0.52
C VAL A 71 -2.42 -6.28 0.87
N ARG A 72 -3.10 -7.20 0.16
CA ARG A 72 -2.90 -8.64 0.37
C ARG A 72 -1.48 -9.10 0.04
N HIS A 73 -0.86 -8.50 -0.98
CA HIS A 73 0.53 -8.78 -1.31
C HIS A 73 1.46 -8.36 -0.15
N LEU A 74 1.27 -7.16 0.38
CA LEU A 74 2.05 -6.65 1.51
C LEU A 74 1.85 -7.49 2.76
N GLU A 75 0.62 -7.87 3.11
CA GLU A 75 0.33 -8.78 4.23
C GLU A 75 1.00 -10.15 4.06
N ALA A 76 1.03 -10.68 2.84
CA ALA A 76 1.72 -11.94 2.55
C ALA A 76 3.25 -11.80 2.66
N ALA A 77 3.80 -10.66 2.22
CA ALA A 77 5.23 -10.38 2.29
C ALA A 77 5.71 -10.07 3.72
N LEU A 78 4.85 -9.43 4.52
CA LEU A 78 5.11 -8.97 5.88
C LEU A 78 3.93 -9.35 6.78
N PRO A 79 3.88 -10.61 7.28
CA PRO A 79 2.72 -11.14 7.99
C PRO A 79 2.23 -10.30 9.18
N PHE A 80 3.12 -9.61 9.87
CA PHE A 80 2.78 -8.74 11.00
C PHE A 80 1.87 -7.57 10.63
N LEU A 81 1.78 -7.19 9.34
CA LEU A 81 0.87 -6.14 8.87
C LEU A 81 -0.61 -6.53 9.05
N SER A 82 -0.91 -7.83 9.00
CA SER A 82 -2.28 -8.34 9.19
C SER A 82 -2.84 -7.97 10.56
N ASP A 83 -1.97 -7.81 11.56
CA ASP A 83 -2.33 -7.47 12.94
C ASP A 83 -2.46 -5.95 13.17
N GLN A 84 -2.03 -5.13 12.21
CA GLN A 84 -1.96 -3.68 12.37
C GLN A 84 -3.28 -2.95 12.07
N GLU A 85 -4.26 -3.60 11.43
CA GLU A 85 -5.55 -2.99 11.06
C GLU A 85 -5.41 -1.60 10.40
N ILE A 86 -4.68 -1.51 9.27
CA ILE A 86 -4.47 -0.23 8.56
C ILE A 86 -5.64 0.02 7.57
N PRO A 87 -6.54 0.99 7.82
CA PRO A 87 -7.57 1.36 6.86
C PRO A 87 -6.99 2.04 5.61
N VAL A 88 -7.64 1.77 4.46
CA VAL A 88 -7.32 2.40 3.17
C VAL A 88 -8.58 3.06 2.63
N TYR A 89 -8.60 4.40 2.64
CA TYR A 89 -9.73 5.18 2.19
C TYR A 89 -9.58 5.60 0.73
N VAL A 90 -10.67 5.51 -0.04
CA VAL A 90 -10.75 6.15 -1.36
C VAL A 90 -11.45 7.49 -1.19
N VAL A 91 -10.75 8.57 -1.52
CA VAL A 91 -11.19 9.95 -1.29
C VAL A 91 -11.60 10.58 -2.62
N ARG A 92 -12.82 11.13 -2.69
CA ARG A 92 -13.40 11.73 -3.90
C ARG A 92 -12.78 13.08 -4.27
N GLU A 93 -12.31 13.83 -3.28
CA GLU A 93 -11.60 15.08 -3.48
C GLU A 93 -10.24 14.85 -4.15
N ARG A 94 -9.92 15.65 -5.18
CA ARG A 94 -8.55 15.74 -5.70
C ARG A 94 -7.74 16.64 -4.78
N CYS A 95 -6.50 16.24 -4.50
CA CYS A 95 -5.57 17.04 -3.71
C CYS A 95 -4.44 17.56 -4.60
N PHE A 96 -4.24 18.87 -4.63
CA PHE A 96 -3.14 19.53 -5.33
C PHE A 96 -2.14 20.13 -4.35
N LEU A 97 -0.87 19.79 -4.49
CA LEU A 97 0.21 20.39 -3.73
C LEU A 97 1.08 21.25 -4.67
N PRO A 98 1.19 22.58 -4.47
CA PRO A 98 2.05 23.43 -5.28
C PRO A 98 3.50 22.92 -5.31
N GLY A 99 4.09 22.86 -6.51
CA GLY A 99 5.43 22.31 -6.73
C GLY A 99 5.45 20.80 -7.04
N PHE A 100 4.45 20.05 -6.60
CA PHE A 100 4.36 18.59 -6.77
C PHE A 100 3.26 18.17 -7.76
N GLY A 101 2.15 18.89 -7.79
CA GLY A 101 1.01 18.62 -8.65
C GLY A 101 -0.12 17.88 -7.94
N TRP A 102 -0.89 17.12 -8.71
CA TRP A 102 -1.98 16.29 -8.19
C TRP A 102 -1.43 15.10 -7.41
N LEU A 103 -1.92 14.87 -6.21
CA LEU A 103 -1.52 13.74 -5.38
C LEU A 103 -2.38 12.51 -5.74
N ALA A 104 -1.76 11.34 -5.74
CA ALA A 104 -2.47 10.06 -5.88
C ALA A 104 -2.87 9.49 -4.51
N GLY A 105 -2.11 9.81 -3.46
CA GLY A 105 -2.46 9.48 -2.09
C GLY A 105 -1.57 10.20 -1.09
N CYS A 106 -1.82 9.96 0.19
CA CYS A 106 -0.95 10.36 1.29
C CYS A 106 -1.26 9.58 2.56
N THR A 107 -0.32 9.65 3.49
CA THR A 107 -0.42 9.31 4.91
C THR A 107 -0.04 10.53 5.72
N LEU A 108 -0.74 10.77 6.83
CA LEU A 108 -0.44 11.89 7.72
C LEU A 108 0.32 11.40 8.95
N PRO A 109 1.36 12.12 9.41
CA PRO A 109 2.03 11.79 10.67
C PRO A 109 1.04 11.67 11.83
N GLY A 110 1.17 10.59 12.61
CA GLY A 110 0.25 10.27 13.71
C GLY A 110 -1.12 9.72 13.28
N GLN A 111 -1.32 9.45 11.98
CA GLN A 111 -2.49 8.73 11.48
C GLN A 111 -2.07 7.38 10.92
N LYS A 112 -2.77 6.34 11.37
CA LYS A 112 -2.63 4.98 10.85
C LYS A 112 -3.67 4.75 9.75
N ALA A 113 -3.54 5.46 8.63
CA ALA A 113 -4.48 5.34 7.52
C ALA A 113 -3.84 5.77 6.20
N VAL A 114 -4.16 5.05 5.13
CA VAL A 114 -3.83 5.44 3.75
C VAL A 114 -5.02 6.16 3.14
N TYR A 115 -4.78 7.32 2.54
CA TYR A 115 -5.78 8.04 1.76
C TYR A 115 -5.39 8.03 0.29
N LEU A 116 -6.22 7.45 -0.57
CA LEU A 116 -6.04 7.45 -2.01
C LEU A 116 -7.00 8.46 -2.65
N PHE A 117 -6.48 9.48 -3.32
CA PHE A 117 -7.29 10.56 -3.89
C PHE A 117 -7.85 10.20 -5.25
N ALA A 118 -8.95 10.83 -5.64
CA ALA A 118 -9.22 11.01 -7.06
C ALA A 118 -8.01 11.74 -7.68
N SER A 119 -7.52 11.27 -8.82
CA SER A 119 -6.35 11.87 -9.46
C SER A 119 -6.35 11.65 -10.97
N PRO A 120 -6.03 12.70 -11.77
CA PRO A 120 -5.87 12.54 -13.21
C PRO A 120 -4.73 11.58 -13.58
N GLN A 121 -3.82 11.30 -12.64
CA GLN A 121 -2.72 10.35 -12.85
C GLN A 121 -3.21 8.92 -13.07
N TYR A 122 -4.38 8.54 -12.54
CA TYR A 122 -4.98 7.22 -12.81
C TYR A 122 -5.48 7.09 -14.25
N ARG A 123 -5.92 8.19 -14.87
CA ARG A 123 -6.38 8.19 -16.27
C ARG A 123 -5.21 8.00 -17.25
N SER A 124 -4.10 8.67 -16.98
CA SER A 124 -2.89 8.62 -17.79
C SER A 124 -1.69 8.85 -16.90
N TYR A 125 -0.90 7.80 -16.69
CA TYR A 125 0.39 7.93 -16.04
C TYR A 125 1.46 8.06 -17.12
N THR A 126 2.28 9.12 -17.01
CA THR A 126 3.41 9.33 -17.93
C THR A 126 4.68 8.93 -17.20
N TYR A 127 5.25 7.78 -17.53
CA TYR A 127 6.57 7.41 -17.02
C TYR A 127 7.66 7.88 -17.98
N ARG A 128 8.82 8.24 -17.44
CA ARG A 128 10.03 8.53 -18.22
C ARG A 128 10.81 7.23 -18.39
N VAL A 129 10.93 6.72 -19.62
CA VAL A 129 11.88 5.63 -19.90
C VAL A 129 13.33 6.13 -19.83
N LYS A 130 14.29 5.20 -19.74
CA LYS A 130 15.75 5.44 -19.75
C LYS A 130 16.26 6.44 -20.81
N ASN A 131 15.49 6.68 -21.88
CA ASN A 131 15.83 7.59 -22.98
C ASN A 131 15.06 8.93 -22.94
N GLY A 132 14.43 9.29 -21.82
CA GLY A 132 13.73 10.57 -21.65
C GLY A 132 12.40 10.70 -22.41
N VAL A 133 11.96 9.66 -23.13
CA VAL A 133 10.68 9.66 -23.84
C VAL A 133 9.55 9.42 -22.84
N ALA A 134 8.71 10.42 -22.64
CA ALA A 134 7.44 10.32 -21.94
C ALA A 134 6.46 9.50 -22.81
N ARG A 135 6.04 8.32 -22.34
CA ARG A 135 4.96 7.55 -23.02
C ARG A 135 3.70 7.59 -22.16
N PRO A 136 2.57 8.08 -22.69
CA PRO A 136 1.29 8.00 -21.99
C PRO A 136 0.78 6.56 -22.08
N GLU A 137 0.71 5.91 -20.93
CA GLU A 137 0.18 4.56 -20.80
C GLU A 137 -1.06 4.65 -19.89
N ARG A 138 -2.19 4.05 -20.30
CA ARG A 138 -3.46 4.01 -19.52
C ARG A 138 -3.34 3.15 -18.26
N TYR A 139 -2.63 3.65 -17.25
CA TYR A 139 -2.02 2.81 -16.23
C TYR A 139 -2.52 3.08 -14.80
N ALA A 140 -3.83 2.91 -14.59
CA ALA A 140 -4.47 3.06 -13.28
C ALA A 140 -4.05 2.03 -12.19
N PRO A 141 -3.91 0.71 -12.48
CA PRO A 141 -3.72 -0.28 -11.40
C PRO A 141 -2.31 -0.27 -10.78
N TYR A 142 -1.29 0.09 -11.56
CA TYR A 142 0.11 0.14 -11.13
C TYR A 142 0.36 1.33 -10.22
N LEU A 143 -0.21 2.49 -10.55
CA LEU A 143 -0.14 3.66 -9.69
C LEU A 143 -0.88 3.41 -8.36
N ALA A 144 -2.04 2.75 -8.39
CA ALA A 144 -2.75 2.41 -7.16
C ALA A 144 -1.92 1.47 -6.27
N ALA A 145 -1.31 0.42 -6.86
CA ALA A 145 -0.39 -0.48 -6.16
C ALA A 145 0.83 0.28 -5.59
N TYR A 146 1.47 1.11 -6.42
CA TYR A 146 2.59 1.96 -6.02
C TYR A 146 2.22 2.83 -4.81
N THR A 147 1.11 3.59 -4.90
CA THR A 147 0.69 4.51 -3.85
C THR A 147 0.40 3.73 -2.57
N VAL A 148 -0.34 2.63 -2.62
CA VAL A 148 -0.62 1.81 -1.42
C VAL A 148 0.67 1.36 -0.75
N ALA A 149 1.60 0.75 -1.49
CA ALA A 149 2.84 0.25 -0.91
C ALA A 149 3.72 1.39 -0.35
N HIS A 150 3.81 2.52 -1.05
CA HIS A 150 4.55 3.69 -0.60
C HIS A 150 3.95 4.27 0.70
N GLU A 151 2.63 4.43 0.75
CA GLU A 151 1.95 4.95 1.93
C GLU A 151 2.01 4.01 3.15
N PHE A 152 2.01 2.68 2.93
CA PHE A 152 2.31 1.73 3.99
C PHE A 152 3.72 1.92 4.54
N GLY A 153 4.71 2.22 3.68
CA GLY A 153 6.06 2.57 4.09
C GLY A 153 6.09 3.76 5.06
N HIS A 154 5.34 4.83 4.75
CA HIS A 154 5.17 5.98 5.66
C HIS A 154 4.56 5.59 7.00
N ILE A 155 3.45 4.82 7.00
CA ILE A 155 2.81 4.39 8.26
C ILE A 155 3.81 3.62 9.14
N LEU A 156 4.51 2.65 8.55
CA LEU A 156 5.46 1.82 9.30
C LEU A 156 6.66 2.61 9.77
N ARG A 157 7.13 3.58 8.97
CA ARG A 157 8.12 4.55 9.44
C ARG A 157 7.60 5.20 10.72
N TYR A 158 6.44 5.87 10.66
CA TYR A 158 5.97 6.71 11.76
C TYR A 158 5.67 5.91 13.03
N GLU A 159 5.16 4.69 12.88
CA GLU A 159 4.72 3.86 13.99
C GLU A 159 5.85 3.04 14.63
N LEU A 160 6.80 2.55 13.83
CA LEU A 160 7.77 1.54 14.28
C LEU A 160 9.22 2.01 14.26
N VAL A 161 9.54 3.06 13.50
CA VAL A 161 10.93 3.47 13.28
C VAL A 161 11.17 4.84 13.91
N SER A 162 11.92 4.85 15.02
CA SER A 162 12.34 6.12 15.64
C SER A 162 13.21 6.95 14.69
N GLU A 163 13.22 8.27 14.88
CA GLU A 163 14.08 9.19 14.12
C GLU A 163 15.55 8.74 14.13
N LYS A 164 16.07 8.34 15.30
CA LYS A 164 17.45 7.84 15.43
C LYS A 164 17.70 6.61 14.55
N ALA A 165 16.75 5.68 14.52
CA ALA A 165 16.85 4.46 13.74
C ALA A 165 16.75 4.74 12.23
N LEU A 166 15.90 5.69 11.82
CA LEU A 166 15.84 6.18 10.44
C LEU A 166 17.17 6.78 10.00
N GLN A 167 17.78 7.65 10.82
CA GLN A 167 19.09 8.24 10.50
C GLN A 167 20.20 7.18 10.39
N GLN A 168 20.18 6.15 11.26
CA GLN A 168 21.09 5.02 11.15
C GLN A 168 20.89 4.23 9.86
N TYR A 169 19.63 3.94 9.51
CA TYR A 169 19.29 3.28 8.25
C TYR A 169 19.79 4.07 7.04
N LEU A 170 19.50 5.37 6.96
CA LEU A 170 19.94 6.25 5.88
C LEU A 170 21.48 6.32 5.79
N SER A 171 22.17 6.34 6.92
CA SER A 171 23.63 6.28 6.96
C SER A 171 24.16 4.96 6.38
N LEU A 172 23.60 3.82 6.77
CA LEU A 172 23.98 2.50 6.25
C LEU A 172 23.64 2.32 4.78
N ARG A 173 22.55 2.96 4.33
CA ARG A 173 22.10 3.08 2.94
C ARG A 173 23.02 3.93 2.07
N GLY A 174 23.91 4.71 2.69
CA GLY A 174 24.83 5.62 2.02
C GLY A 174 24.19 6.95 1.61
N VAL A 175 23.05 7.31 2.22
CA VAL A 175 22.40 8.62 2.05
C VAL A 175 23.03 9.58 3.07
N THR A 176 23.88 10.47 2.57
CA THR A 176 24.65 11.39 3.41
C THR A 176 24.05 12.79 3.52
N GLN A 177 23.10 13.12 2.65
CA GLN A 177 22.39 14.39 2.65
C GLN A 177 20.92 14.14 2.35
N THR A 178 20.07 14.57 3.28
CA THR A 178 18.63 14.68 3.06
C THR A 178 18.24 16.14 2.97
N LYS A 179 17.27 16.45 2.12
CA LYS A 179 16.71 17.79 1.99
C LYS A 179 15.20 17.70 2.16
N GLU A 180 14.69 18.36 3.18
CA GLU A 180 13.26 18.27 3.50
C GLU A 180 12.38 18.87 2.40
N ASP A 181 12.87 19.89 1.70
CA ASP A 181 12.20 20.59 0.60
C ASP A 181 12.29 19.88 -0.75
N GLU A 182 13.15 18.87 -0.87
CA GLU A 182 13.33 18.08 -2.08
C GLU A 182 12.84 16.64 -1.85
N TRP A 183 11.62 16.35 -2.31
CA TRP A 183 10.96 15.04 -2.12
C TRP A 183 11.84 13.84 -2.47
N THR A 184 12.62 13.91 -3.57
CA THR A 184 13.51 12.81 -3.99
C THR A 184 14.65 12.53 -3.01
N SER A 185 14.94 13.48 -2.11
CA SER A 185 16.02 13.43 -1.13
C SER A 185 15.51 13.62 0.31
N ASN A 186 14.21 13.56 0.53
CA ASN A 186 13.61 13.62 1.86
C ASN A 186 13.75 12.25 2.56
N ALA A 187 14.09 12.26 3.86
CA ALA A 187 14.31 11.05 4.65
C ALA A 187 13.09 10.10 4.66
N GLU A 188 11.90 10.67 4.81
CA GLU A 188 10.62 9.94 4.85
C GLU A 188 10.33 9.29 3.51
N GLU A 189 10.48 10.08 2.44
CA GLU A 189 10.18 9.65 1.09
C GLU A 189 11.16 8.58 0.62
N ILE A 190 12.44 8.68 0.99
CA ILE A 190 13.43 7.62 0.74
C ILE A 190 13.04 6.33 1.45
N PHE A 191 12.63 6.40 2.73
CA PHE A 191 12.22 5.21 3.46
C PHE A 191 10.97 4.57 2.84
N ALA A 192 9.94 5.37 2.56
CA ALA A 192 8.70 4.91 1.97
C ALA A 192 8.91 4.32 0.57
N GLU A 193 9.76 4.96 -0.24
CA GLU A 193 10.11 4.49 -1.58
C GLU A 193 10.97 3.21 -1.54
N ASP A 194 11.93 3.12 -0.61
CA ASP A 194 12.72 1.90 -0.37
C ASP A 194 11.80 0.74 0.07
N PHE A 195 10.87 0.98 0.99
CA PHE A 195 9.89 -0.01 1.43
C PHE A 195 9.05 -0.50 0.24
N ARG A 196 8.48 0.42 -0.54
CA ARG A 196 7.69 0.08 -1.71
C ARG A 196 8.49 -0.70 -2.76
N TRP A 197 9.77 -0.38 -2.96
CA TRP A 197 10.64 -1.10 -3.89
C TRP A 197 11.04 -2.50 -3.43
N LEU A 198 11.04 -2.76 -2.12
CA LEU A 198 11.50 -4.04 -1.56
C LEU A 198 10.35 -5.02 -1.28
N PHE A 199 9.16 -4.50 -0.98
CA PHE A 199 8.00 -5.29 -0.54
C PHE A 199 6.76 -5.09 -1.39
N GLY A 200 6.74 -4.09 -2.28
CA GLY A 200 5.64 -3.88 -3.21
C GLY A 200 5.55 -5.00 -4.26
N SER A 201 4.36 -5.14 -4.85
CA SER A 201 4.15 -6.15 -5.89
C SER A 201 4.84 -5.77 -7.21
N GLU A 202 4.87 -6.73 -8.14
CA GLU A 202 5.27 -6.48 -9.54
C GLU A 202 4.52 -5.30 -10.19
N LYS A 203 3.28 -5.01 -9.78
CA LYS A 203 2.55 -3.83 -10.27
C LYS A 203 3.14 -2.55 -9.70
N ALA A 204 3.44 -2.51 -8.40
CA ALA A 204 4.08 -1.35 -7.77
C ALA A 204 5.48 -1.09 -8.36
N HIS A 205 6.21 -2.12 -8.77
CA HIS A 205 7.54 -2.01 -9.41
C HIS A 205 7.53 -1.45 -10.84
N GLN A 206 6.36 -1.39 -11.50
CA GLN A 206 6.28 -0.75 -12.82
C GLN A 206 6.46 0.77 -12.75
N VAL A 207 6.21 1.36 -11.57
CA VAL A 207 6.59 2.75 -11.31
C VAL A 207 8.09 2.78 -10.99
N PRO A 208 8.89 3.55 -11.76
CA PRO A 208 10.33 3.66 -11.53
C PRO A 208 10.65 4.08 -10.10
N TYR A 209 11.81 3.70 -9.60
CA TYR A 209 12.33 4.24 -8.35
C TYR A 209 12.56 5.75 -8.49
N LEU A 210 11.91 6.54 -7.63
CA LEU A 210 11.83 8.00 -7.82
C LEU A 210 12.78 8.80 -6.90
N CYS A 211 13.47 8.17 -5.95
CA CYS A 211 14.42 8.87 -5.08
C CYS A 211 15.79 9.08 -5.71
N SER A 212 16.57 10.01 -5.16
CA SER A 212 17.92 10.36 -5.64
C SER A 212 18.96 9.27 -5.38
N ALA A 213 18.72 8.39 -4.41
CA ALA A 213 19.53 7.20 -4.16
C ALA A 213 19.37 6.14 -5.27
N ARG A 214 20.36 5.24 -5.41
CA ARG A 214 20.17 4.04 -6.24
C ARG A 214 19.14 3.12 -5.60
N PRO A 215 18.32 2.36 -6.34
CA PRO A 215 17.33 1.46 -5.73
C PRO A 215 17.96 0.49 -4.72
N PRO A 216 17.27 0.17 -3.61
CA PRO A 216 17.78 -0.71 -2.56
C PRO A 216 17.80 -2.18 -3.02
N GLY A 217 18.65 -2.99 -2.38
CA GLY A 217 18.75 -4.43 -2.63
C GLY A 217 18.53 -5.26 -1.36
N GLU A 218 18.96 -6.53 -1.41
CA GLU A 218 18.75 -7.49 -0.30
C GLU A 218 19.37 -7.03 1.02
N ARG A 219 20.54 -6.36 0.97
CA ARG A 219 21.17 -5.82 2.18
C ARG A 219 20.25 -4.80 2.86
N GLU A 220 19.71 -3.85 2.10
CA GLU A 220 18.80 -2.83 2.62
C GLU A 220 17.49 -3.46 3.10
N LYS A 221 17.00 -4.50 2.42
CA LYS A 221 15.84 -5.28 2.86
C LYS A 221 16.03 -5.91 4.23
N GLU A 222 17.18 -6.54 4.48
CA GLU A 222 17.50 -7.10 5.79
C GLU A 222 17.54 -6.03 6.89
N LEU A 223 18.12 -4.86 6.59
CA LEU A 223 18.14 -3.72 7.52
C LEU A 223 16.71 -3.23 7.82
N LEU A 224 15.90 -3.06 6.79
CA LEU A 224 14.52 -2.58 6.92
C LEU A 224 13.66 -3.58 7.73
N LEU A 225 13.79 -4.88 7.46
CA LEU A 225 13.10 -5.92 8.26
C LEU A 225 13.51 -5.91 9.73
N LYS A 226 14.80 -5.71 10.04
CA LYS A 226 15.26 -5.58 11.44
C LYS A 226 14.60 -4.38 12.13
N LEU A 227 14.56 -3.23 11.46
CA LEU A 227 13.88 -2.03 11.98
C LEU A 227 12.41 -2.30 12.27
N LEU A 228 11.68 -2.87 11.31
CA LEU A 228 10.25 -3.12 11.45
C LEU A 228 9.93 -4.14 12.54
N SER A 229 10.86 -5.05 12.83
CA SER A 229 10.70 -6.04 13.91
C SER A 229 10.91 -5.46 15.32
N GLY A 230 11.34 -4.21 15.45
CA GLY A 230 11.68 -3.60 16.75
C GLY A 230 12.93 -4.19 17.40
N ALA A 231 13.77 -4.91 16.65
CA ALA A 231 15.09 -5.31 17.12
C ALA A 231 15.95 -4.05 17.25
N GLU A 232 16.09 -3.53 18.48
CA GLU A 232 16.62 -2.20 18.83
C GLU A 232 18.08 -1.87 18.40
N SER A 233 18.69 -2.65 17.50
CA SER A 233 20.02 -2.36 16.97
C SER A 233 20.15 -2.76 15.49
N LEU A 234 20.37 -1.76 14.63
CA LEU A 234 20.98 -1.94 13.31
C LEU A 234 22.50 -2.07 13.41
#